data_AF-A0A1Y4F7Y0-F1
#
_entry.id   AF-A0A1Y4F7Y0-F1
#
_cell.length_a   1.000
_cell.length_b   1.000
_cell.length_c   1.000
_cell.angle_alpha   90.00
_cell.angle_beta   90.00
_cell.angle_gamma   90.00
#
_symmetry.space_group_name_H-M   'P 1'
#
loop_
_entity.id
_entity.type
_entity.pdbx_description
1 polymer ?
#
loop_
_entity_poly.entity_id
_entity_poly.type
_entity_poly.pdbx_seq_one_letter_code
_entity_poly.pdbx_strand_id
1 'polypeptide(L)'
;MAKVIYAKYSNERSRKFCIRTEILEEQDKTRYVRKLPANPQAREHVSNLYKWYELFSSEKGQSAVVYNKCQKQKEAVCLEYVEAPSLETVLDSCLENAEVDKAAELFRKYLRIIQELYEKVPFVKTPRFQEVFGDARLPEGLKCALVTNIDTVCGNIVLTEPATIIDYEWTFDFPVPAGYVIYRMIHYYIDCRNIRSVLKSYNLYEEFQITPELQNTYKKMEKAFQAYITGKHVPMREMFRSITPGVGRMDFLKEERLQVYYSFGETYCEENTLNYPIKENKVAVTVVLPENVRKIRLDPGDKACAVKIRTLMFKGKKKQPDFQVPEGTTLGGWIYIGKDDPNIDGIQVPKGCTQLRVEMEIHPFNGECIRELVRDTRKLEEQNRRQKRLIEDMQNTKVWKLYQSYRKKVEKR
;
A
#
# COMPACT_ATOMS: atom_id res chain seq x y z
N MET A 1 2.95 0.80 39.41
CA MET A 1 3.67 1.35 38.23
C MET A 1 2.89 0.97 36.99
N ALA A 2 2.58 1.95 36.13
CA ALA A 2 1.88 1.72 34.87
C ALA A 2 2.66 0.76 33.96
N LYS A 3 1.95 -0.16 33.31
CA LYS A 3 2.52 -1.11 32.34
C LYS A 3 2.34 -0.56 30.93
N VAL A 4 3.40 -0.54 30.13
CA VAL A 4 3.29 -0.27 28.69
C VAL A 4 2.70 -1.50 28.02
N ILE A 5 1.51 -1.37 27.44
CA ILE A 5 0.81 -2.47 26.74
C ILE A 5 0.95 -2.37 25.21
N TYR A 6 1.32 -1.19 24.70
CA TYR A 6 1.57 -0.94 23.30
C TYR A 6 2.60 0.17 23.13
N ALA A 7 3.46 0.06 22.11
CA ALA A 7 4.38 1.12 21.73
C ALA A 7 4.53 1.18 20.20
N LYS A 8 4.51 2.40 19.65
CA LYS A 8 4.74 2.70 18.22
C LYS A 8 5.76 3.80 18.07
N TYR A 9 6.62 3.68 17.07
CA TYR A 9 7.64 4.67 16.73
C TYR A 9 7.35 5.24 15.34
N SER A 10 7.50 6.54 15.17
CA SER A 10 7.40 7.24 13.87
C SER A 10 8.79 7.52 13.28
N ASN A 11 9.61 6.48 13.21
CA ASN A 11 11.01 6.51 12.75
C ASN A 11 11.17 6.82 11.25
N GLU A 12 10.11 6.73 10.44
CA GLU A 12 10.13 7.07 9.02
C GLU A 12 10.06 8.58 8.75
N ARG A 13 9.80 9.39 9.78
CA ARG A 13 9.71 10.85 9.67
C ARG A 13 11.08 11.49 9.85
N SER A 14 11.23 12.75 9.45
CA SER A 14 12.43 13.52 9.80
C SER A 14 12.58 13.58 11.32
N ARG A 15 13.83 13.67 11.80
CA ARG A 15 14.13 13.60 13.25
C ARG A 15 13.29 14.55 14.11
N LYS A 16 12.97 15.76 13.60
CA LYS A 16 12.12 16.75 14.29
C LYS A 16 10.66 16.29 14.51
N PHE A 17 10.21 15.24 13.83
CA PHE A 17 8.85 14.70 13.93
C PHE A 17 8.81 13.25 14.43
N CYS A 18 9.95 12.66 14.80
CA CYS A 18 10.00 11.30 15.33
C CYS A 18 9.55 11.27 16.79
N ILE A 19 8.40 10.66 17.02
CA ILE A 19 7.83 10.42 18.35
C ILE A 19 7.70 8.92 18.65
N ARG A 20 7.73 8.59 19.93
CA ARG A 20 7.32 7.30 20.50
C ARG A 20 5.96 7.48 21.17
N THR A 21 4.96 6.75 20.70
CA THR A 21 3.62 6.71 21.28
C THR A 21 3.48 5.42 22.07
N GLU A 22 3.13 5.53 23.34
CA GLU A 22 2.89 4.39 24.23
C GLU A 22 1.44 4.40 24.72
N ILE A 23 0.81 3.24 24.82
CA ILE A 23 -0.41 3.07 25.62
C ILE A 23 0.01 2.44 26.94
N LEU A 24 -0.33 3.11 28.04
CA LEU A 24 -0.06 2.66 29.39
C LEU A 24 -1.36 2.22 30.04
N GLU A 25 -1.28 1.14 30.83
CA GLU A 25 -2.37 0.62 31.66
C GLU A 25 -1.92 0.66 33.13
N GLU A 26 -2.69 1.36 33.96
CA GLU A 26 -2.52 1.38 35.41
C GLU A 26 -3.09 0.11 36.06
N GLN A 27 -2.82 -0.08 37.36
CA GLN A 27 -3.26 -1.28 38.08
C GLN A 27 -4.80 -1.41 38.14
N ASP A 28 -5.50 -0.28 38.14
CA ASP A 28 -6.96 -0.16 38.13
C ASP A 28 -7.57 -0.30 36.72
N LYS A 29 -6.77 -0.69 35.71
CA LYS A 29 -7.14 -0.79 34.29
C LYS A 29 -7.40 0.55 33.58
N THR A 30 -7.17 1.68 34.24
CA THR A 30 -7.20 2.99 33.59
C THR A 30 -6.09 3.07 32.54
N ARG A 31 -6.42 3.57 31.34
CA ARG A 31 -5.48 3.71 30.23
C ARG A 31 -5.22 5.16 29.88
N TYR A 32 -4.01 5.45 29.42
CA TYR A 32 -3.65 6.73 28.84
C TYR A 32 -2.57 6.55 27.77
N VAL A 33 -2.50 7.52 26.86
CA VAL A 33 -1.50 7.53 25.79
C VAL A 33 -0.38 8.49 26.19
N ARG A 34 0.88 8.05 26.09
CA ARG A 34 2.06 8.90 26.33
C ARG A 34 2.82 9.08 25.03
N LYS A 35 2.95 10.33 24.57
CA LYS A 35 3.79 10.71 23.43
C LYS A 35 5.12 11.28 23.96
N LEU A 36 6.22 10.67 23.55
CA LEU A 36 7.59 11.07 23.89
C LEU A 36 8.38 11.43 22.63
N PRO A 37 9.34 12.37 22.70
CA PRO A 37 10.24 12.63 21.60
C PRO A 37 11.21 11.45 21.46
N ALA A 38 11.37 10.92 20.25
CA ALA A 38 12.34 9.84 20.00
C ALA A 38 13.79 10.34 20.03
N ASN A 39 13.98 11.66 19.92
CA ASN A 39 15.28 12.33 19.96
C ASN A 39 15.10 13.81 20.38
N PRO A 40 16.17 14.54 20.76
CA PRO A 40 16.05 15.92 21.22
C PRO A 40 15.41 16.90 20.22
N GLN A 41 15.52 16.64 18.91
CA GLN A 41 14.98 17.53 17.87
C GLN A 41 13.45 17.43 17.78
N ALA A 42 12.84 16.36 18.29
CA ALA A 42 11.39 16.17 18.32
C ALA A 42 10.70 16.76 19.58
N ARG A 43 11.46 17.34 20.51
CA ARG A 43 10.91 17.87 21.78
C ARG A 43 9.85 18.94 21.55
N GLU A 44 10.12 19.89 20.64
CA GLU A 44 9.19 20.97 20.31
C GLU A 44 7.90 20.39 19.73
N HIS A 45 8.01 19.46 18.78
CA HIS A 45 6.87 18.78 18.15
C HIS A 45 5.95 18.09 19.18
N VAL A 46 6.53 17.37 20.14
CA VAL A 46 5.74 16.75 21.23
C VAL A 46 5.14 17.80 22.16
N SER A 47 5.90 18.85 22.52
CA SER A 47 5.39 19.90 23.41
C SER A 47 4.24 20.70 22.80
N ASN A 48 4.21 20.84 21.47
CA ASN A 48 3.17 21.55 20.74
C ASN A 48 1.80 20.88 20.89
N LEU A 49 1.71 19.57 21.14
CA LEU A 49 0.44 18.90 21.42
C LEU A 49 -0.30 19.55 22.59
N TYR A 50 0.41 19.91 23.66
CA TYR A 50 -0.22 20.59 24.79
C TYR A 50 -0.70 22.01 24.42
N LYS A 51 0.12 22.76 23.66
CA LYS A 51 -0.27 24.07 23.11
C LYS A 51 -1.56 23.96 22.27
N TRP A 52 -1.66 22.95 21.40
CA TRP A 52 -2.84 22.74 20.57
C TRP A 52 -4.07 22.39 21.39
N TYR A 53 -3.91 21.51 22.38
CA TYR A 53 -4.97 21.21 23.33
C TYR A 53 -5.50 22.44 24.05
N GLU A 54 -4.61 23.31 24.56
CA GLU A 54 -5.01 24.56 25.23
C GLU A 54 -5.80 25.48 24.29
N LEU A 55 -5.33 25.65 23.05
CA LEU A 55 -6.03 26.48 22.06
C LEU A 55 -7.42 25.93 21.74
N PHE A 56 -7.53 24.64 21.43
CA PHE A 56 -8.82 24.01 21.14
C PHE A 56 -9.76 23.99 22.35
N SER A 57 -9.24 23.82 23.56
CA SER A 57 -10.04 23.81 24.79
C SER A 57 -10.47 25.20 25.25
N SER A 58 -9.79 26.25 24.77
CA SER A 58 -10.11 27.65 25.10
C SER A 58 -11.28 28.22 24.30
N GLU A 59 -11.65 27.59 23.18
CA GLU A 59 -12.82 28.00 22.39
C GLU A 59 -14.11 27.74 23.19
N LYS A 60 -14.77 28.84 23.61
CA LYS A 60 -16.01 28.78 24.37
C LYS A 60 -17.20 28.56 23.42
N GLY A 61 -17.87 27.42 23.51
CA GLY A 61 -19.12 27.12 22.81
C GLY A 61 -19.49 25.64 22.85
N GLN A 62 -20.74 25.30 22.54
CA GLN A 62 -21.12 23.91 22.23
C GLN A 62 -20.57 23.58 20.83
N SER A 63 -19.39 22.98 20.78
CA SER A 63 -18.86 22.38 19.55
C SER A 63 -19.38 20.95 19.43
N ALA A 64 -19.74 20.55 18.20
CA ALA A 64 -20.13 19.17 17.89
C ALA A 64 -18.97 18.17 18.07
N VAL A 65 -17.74 18.67 18.20
CA VAL A 65 -16.53 17.90 18.49
C VAL A 65 -15.70 18.51 19.61
N VAL A 66 -15.02 17.66 20.36
CA VAL A 66 -14.05 18.04 21.40
C VAL A 66 -12.72 17.34 21.15
N TYR A 67 -11.65 17.79 21.80
CA TYR A 67 -10.34 17.15 21.75
C TYR A 67 -10.07 16.40 23.05
N ASN A 68 -9.46 15.21 22.96
CA ASN A 68 -9.16 14.43 24.16
C ASN A 68 -8.16 15.16 25.06
N LYS A 69 -8.32 15.02 26.38
CA LYS A 69 -7.54 15.78 27.36
C LYS A 69 -6.05 15.51 27.21
N CYS A 70 -5.27 16.55 27.43
CA CYS A 70 -3.82 16.52 27.31
C CYS A 70 -3.18 17.16 28.53
N GLN A 71 -2.17 16.49 29.06
CA GLN A 71 -1.40 16.91 30.22
C GLN A 71 0.07 16.95 29.86
N LYS A 72 0.71 18.07 30.19
CA LYS A 72 2.15 18.22 30.04
C LYS A 72 2.89 17.46 31.14
N GLN A 73 3.90 16.69 30.74
CA GLN A 73 4.90 16.12 31.64
C GLN A 73 6.30 16.62 31.24
N LYS A 74 7.31 16.38 32.08
CA LYS A 74 8.66 16.98 31.93
C LYS A 74 9.26 16.79 30.53
N GLU A 75 9.18 15.58 29.98
CA GLU A 75 9.72 15.24 28.65
C GLU A 75 8.70 14.54 27.74
N ALA A 76 7.41 14.60 28.11
CA ALA A 76 6.35 13.88 27.42
C ALA A 76 5.03 14.66 27.50
N VAL A 77 4.08 14.22 26.70
CA VAL A 77 2.69 14.62 26.81
C VAL A 77 1.85 13.37 27.04
N CYS A 78 0.92 13.45 27.98
CA CYS A 78 -0.06 12.41 28.27
C CYS A 78 -1.43 12.82 27.78
N LEU A 79 -2.06 11.93 27.02
CA LEU A 79 -3.34 12.09 26.37
C LEU A 79 -4.33 11.10 26.98
N GLU A 80 -5.57 11.54 27.18
CA GLU A 80 -6.68 10.70 27.62
C GLU A 80 -6.92 9.57 26.61
N TYR A 81 -7.06 8.35 27.10
CA TYR A 81 -7.47 7.21 26.28
C TYR A 81 -8.99 7.17 26.19
N VAL A 82 -9.54 7.31 24.99
CA VAL A 82 -10.99 7.37 24.77
C VAL A 82 -11.49 5.99 24.36
N GLU A 83 -12.33 5.38 25.19
CA GLU A 83 -12.90 4.05 24.94
C GLU A 83 -14.25 4.15 24.22
N ALA A 84 -14.20 4.33 22.89
CA ALA A 84 -15.36 4.28 22.02
C ALA A 84 -14.91 3.93 20.58
N PRO A 85 -15.82 3.46 19.70
CA PRO A 85 -15.48 3.16 18.32
C PRO A 85 -15.12 4.45 17.55
N SER A 86 -14.16 4.34 16.64
CA SER A 86 -13.85 5.42 15.70
C SER A 86 -14.91 5.53 14.61
N LEU A 87 -15.04 6.71 14.00
CA LEU A 87 -15.87 6.91 12.82
C LEU A 87 -15.49 5.93 11.71
N GLU A 88 -14.19 5.68 11.49
CA GLU A 88 -13.73 4.66 10.53
C GLU A 88 -14.31 3.28 10.85
N THR A 89 -14.26 2.85 12.11
CA THR A 89 -14.77 1.54 12.54
C THR A 89 -16.28 1.41 12.32
N VAL A 90 -17.05 2.46 12.63
CA VAL A 90 -18.51 2.43 12.45
C VAL A 90 -18.89 2.46 10.98
N LEU A 91 -18.21 3.28 10.17
CA LEU A 91 -18.46 3.32 8.74
C LEU A 91 -18.11 1.97 8.07
N ASP A 92 -16.97 1.36 8.40
CA ASP A 92 -16.59 0.04 7.89
C ASP A 92 -17.64 -1.02 8.30
N SER A 93 -18.12 -0.98 9.55
CA SER A 93 -19.18 -1.90 10.02
C SER A 93 -20.49 -1.74 9.25
N CYS A 94 -20.91 -0.51 8.92
CA CYS A 94 -22.07 -0.30 8.06
C CYS A 94 -21.86 -0.91 6.66
N LEU A 95 -20.67 -0.75 6.07
CA LEU A 95 -20.37 -1.34 4.76
C LEU A 95 -20.34 -2.87 4.80
N GLU A 96 -19.79 -3.47 5.85
CA GLU A 96 -19.80 -4.93 6.07
C GLU A 96 -21.22 -5.49 6.19
N ASN A 97 -22.13 -4.71 6.79
CA ASN A 97 -23.56 -5.05 6.90
C ASN A 97 -24.39 -4.65 5.66
N ALA A 98 -23.75 -4.23 4.56
CA ALA A 98 -24.38 -3.73 3.34
C ALA A 98 -25.30 -2.49 3.54
N GLU A 99 -25.12 -1.75 4.64
CA GLU A 99 -25.83 -0.50 4.95
C GLU A 99 -25.13 0.71 4.32
N VAL A 100 -24.95 0.70 2.99
CA VAL A 100 -24.14 1.71 2.27
C VAL A 100 -24.71 3.12 2.41
N ASP A 101 -26.02 3.29 2.31
CA ASP A 101 -26.68 4.60 2.45
C ASP A 101 -26.43 5.21 3.83
N LYS A 102 -26.59 4.40 4.88
CA LYS A 102 -26.33 4.81 6.27
C LYS A 102 -24.86 5.19 6.48
N ALA A 103 -23.92 4.45 5.88
CA ALA A 103 -22.51 4.81 5.91
C ALA A 103 -22.27 6.16 5.21
N ALA A 104 -22.87 6.38 4.04
CA ALA A 104 -22.73 7.64 3.30
C ALA A 104 -23.33 8.84 4.07
N GLU A 105 -24.51 8.68 4.66
CA GLU A 105 -25.15 9.70 5.49
C GLU A 105 -24.34 10.03 6.74
N LEU A 106 -23.85 9.02 7.44
CA LEU A 106 -22.99 9.21 8.62
C LEU A 106 -21.69 9.91 8.24
N PHE A 107 -21.06 9.52 7.13
CA PHE A 107 -19.83 10.16 6.70
C PHE A 107 -20.07 11.61 6.31
N ARG A 108 -21.14 11.89 5.54
CA ARG A 108 -21.59 13.24 5.18
C ARG A 108 -21.83 14.12 6.41
N LYS A 109 -22.49 13.59 7.45
CA LYS A 109 -22.69 14.31 8.72
C LYS A 109 -21.36 14.81 9.28
N TYR A 110 -20.36 13.92 9.39
CA TYR A 110 -19.07 14.30 9.96
C TYR A 110 -18.24 15.20 9.05
N LEU A 111 -18.31 15.04 7.73
CA LEU A 111 -17.69 15.98 6.79
C LEU A 111 -18.26 17.39 6.97
N ARG A 112 -19.59 17.55 7.15
CA ARG A 112 -20.21 18.86 7.43
C ARG A 112 -19.77 19.44 8.78
N ILE A 113 -19.74 18.63 9.83
CA ILE A 113 -19.26 19.05 11.15
C ILE A 113 -17.83 19.59 11.06
N ILE A 114 -16.93 18.88 10.35
CA ILE A 114 -15.54 19.31 10.20
C ILE A 114 -15.41 20.52 9.26
N GLN A 115 -16.26 20.63 8.24
CA GLN A 115 -16.30 21.81 7.37
C GLN A 115 -16.70 23.05 8.18
N GLU A 116 -17.77 22.95 8.97
CA GLU A 116 -18.23 24.04 9.84
C GLU A 116 -17.20 24.41 10.91
N LEU A 117 -16.45 23.44 11.42
CA LEU A 117 -15.35 23.66 12.37
C LEU A 117 -14.26 24.56 11.75
N TYR A 118 -13.92 24.37 10.48
CA TYR A 118 -12.79 25.05 9.84
C TYR A 118 -13.15 26.16 8.84
N GLU A 119 -14.39 26.32 8.38
CA GLU A 119 -14.78 27.42 7.48
C GLU A 119 -15.15 28.70 8.25
N LYS A 120 -14.17 29.36 8.90
CA LYS A 120 -14.43 30.55 9.73
C LYS A 120 -14.08 31.87 9.05
N VAL A 121 -12.85 31.98 8.55
CA VAL A 121 -12.27 33.21 7.99
C VAL A 121 -11.73 32.97 6.58
N PRO A 122 -11.58 34.01 5.74
CA PRO A 122 -10.96 33.87 4.42
C PRO A 122 -9.53 33.30 4.52
N PHE A 123 -9.23 32.33 3.66
CA PHE A 123 -7.90 31.77 3.53
C PHE A 123 -6.97 32.76 2.81
N VAL A 124 -5.79 32.96 3.39
CA VAL A 124 -4.71 33.73 2.76
C VAL A 124 -3.46 32.85 2.75
N LYS A 125 -2.88 32.67 1.57
CA LYS A 125 -1.64 31.91 1.42
C LYS A 125 -0.49 32.66 2.12
N THR A 126 0.26 31.94 2.95
CA THR A 126 1.40 32.49 3.70
C THR A 126 2.71 31.76 3.33
N PRO A 127 3.89 32.35 3.62
CA PRO A 127 5.16 31.65 3.44
C PRO A 127 5.25 30.33 4.23
N ARG A 128 4.72 30.30 5.47
CA ARG A 128 4.66 29.07 6.29
C ARG A 128 3.77 28.00 5.65
N PHE A 129 2.65 28.40 5.06
CA PHE A 129 1.82 27.49 4.27
C PHE A 129 2.61 26.93 3.08
N GLN A 130 3.33 27.77 2.33
CA GLN A 130 4.11 27.31 1.17
C GLN A 130 5.27 26.39 1.56
N GLU A 131 5.88 26.59 2.73
CA GLU A 131 6.92 25.70 3.26
C GLU A 131 6.39 24.27 3.48
N VAL A 132 5.16 24.16 4.02
CA VAL A 132 4.58 22.86 4.40
C VAL A 132 3.83 22.19 3.25
N PHE A 133 3.05 22.96 2.49
CA PHE A 133 2.14 22.45 1.45
C PHE A 133 2.56 22.79 0.02
N GLY A 134 3.70 23.47 -0.15
CA GLY A 134 4.20 23.91 -1.45
C GLY A 134 3.42 25.10 -2.02
N ASP A 135 3.86 25.57 -3.19
CA ASP A 135 3.22 26.71 -3.87
C ASP A 135 2.12 26.27 -4.85
N ALA A 136 1.08 25.63 -4.32
CA ALA A 136 -0.07 25.22 -5.12
C ALA A 136 -0.93 26.42 -5.53
N ARG A 137 -1.39 26.48 -6.78
CA ARG A 137 -2.36 27.50 -7.23
C ARG A 137 -3.75 27.11 -6.71
N LEU A 138 -4.27 27.87 -5.76
CA LEU A 138 -5.58 27.65 -5.15
C LEU A 138 -6.58 28.69 -5.65
N PRO A 139 -7.87 28.34 -5.79
CA PRO A 139 -8.91 29.30 -6.15
C PRO A 139 -9.09 30.35 -5.05
N GLU A 140 -9.66 31.50 -5.43
CA GLU A 140 -10.06 32.54 -4.49
C GLU A 140 -11.32 32.13 -3.70
N GLY A 141 -11.57 32.80 -2.57
CA GLY A 141 -12.77 32.60 -1.77
C GLY A 141 -12.76 31.38 -0.84
N LEU A 142 -11.66 30.62 -0.80
CA LEU A 142 -11.48 29.55 0.20
C LEU A 142 -11.51 30.11 1.62
N LYS A 143 -11.94 29.28 2.58
CA LYS A 143 -11.97 29.61 4.01
C LYS A 143 -11.10 28.68 4.84
N CYS A 144 -10.72 29.13 6.02
CA CYS A 144 -9.95 28.39 7.02
C CYS A 144 -10.32 28.82 8.44
N ALA A 145 -9.77 28.12 9.43
CA ALA A 145 -9.77 28.56 10.83
C ALA A 145 -8.42 29.20 11.17
N LEU A 146 -8.35 29.83 12.35
CA LEU A 146 -7.09 30.36 12.88
C LEU A 146 -6.11 29.25 13.23
N VAL A 147 -6.64 28.12 13.70
CA VAL A 147 -5.90 26.90 14.02
C VAL A 147 -6.58 25.74 13.31
N THR A 148 -5.83 24.93 12.57
CA THR A 148 -6.39 23.81 11.79
C THR A 148 -5.64 22.52 12.09
N ASN A 149 -6.34 21.50 12.59
CA ASN A 149 -5.83 20.13 12.66
C ASN A 149 -6.12 19.42 11.33
N ILE A 150 -5.09 19.10 10.56
CA ILE A 150 -5.24 18.38 9.29
C ILE A 150 -5.22 16.85 9.48
N ASP A 151 -4.98 16.37 10.70
CA ASP A 151 -5.01 14.94 11.04
C ASP A 151 -6.41 14.45 11.46
N THR A 152 -7.44 15.26 11.22
CA THR A 152 -8.85 14.91 11.46
C THR A 152 -9.36 13.91 10.40
N VAL A 153 -8.75 12.73 10.33
CA VAL A 153 -9.19 11.59 9.49
C VAL A 153 -10.18 10.71 10.26
N CYS A 154 -10.96 9.87 9.57
CA CYS A 154 -12.03 9.07 10.21
C CYS A 154 -11.55 8.18 11.37
N GLY A 155 -10.33 7.64 11.29
CA GLY A 155 -9.74 6.83 12.38
C GLY A 155 -9.40 7.64 13.64
N ASN A 156 -9.32 8.97 13.52
CA ASN A 156 -8.99 9.91 14.58
C ASN A 156 -10.22 10.61 15.16
N ILE A 157 -11.43 10.29 14.68
CA ILE A 157 -12.69 10.79 15.26
C ILE A 157 -13.33 9.64 16.04
N VAL A 158 -13.40 9.76 17.36
CA VAL A 158 -14.02 8.77 18.25
C VAL A 158 -15.45 9.20 18.55
N LEU A 159 -16.41 8.28 18.37
CA LEU A 159 -17.84 8.57 18.45
C LEU A 159 -18.36 8.56 19.91
N THR A 160 -17.85 9.50 20.71
CA THR A 160 -18.41 9.88 22.02
C THR A 160 -19.50 10.96 21.85
N GLU A 161 -20.10 11.40 22.97
CA GLU A 161 -21.07 12.50 22.97
C GLU A 161 -20.58 13.66 23.85
N PRO A 162 -20.11 14.79 23.27
CA PRO A 162 -19.88 15.03 21.84
C PRO A 162 -18.71 14.20 21.28
N ALA A 163 -18.56 14.11 19.95
CA ALA A 163 -17.52 13.30 19.33
C ALA A 163 -16.12 13.82 19.66
N THR A 164 -15.18 12.92 19.96
CA THR A 164 -13.83 13.29 20.40
C THR A 164 -12.83 13.09 19.27
N ILE A 165 -12.17 14.16 18.84
CA ILE A 165 -10.99 14.10 17.97
C ILE A 165 -9.80 13.70 18.82
N ILE A 166 -9.23 12.54 18.50
CA ILE A 166 -7.96 12.07 19.02
C ILE A 166 -6.87 12.37 17.99
N ASP A 167 -5.65 12.56 18.46
CA ASP A 167 -4.50 12.89 17.62
C ASP A 167 -4.64 14.23 16.84
N TYR A 168 -3.94 15.22 17.35
CA TYR A 168 -3.83 16.58 16.80
C TYR A 168 -2.37 16.95 16.67
N GLU A 169 -1.57 15.99 16.24
CA GLU A 169 -0.14 16.17 16.02
C GLU A 169 0.15 17.11 14.85
N TRP A 170 -0.68 17.06 13.80
CA TRP A 170 -0.57 17.93 12.63
C TRP A 170 -1.58 19.07 12.70
N THR A 171 -1.34 19.93 13.68
CA THR A 171 -2.07 21.18 13.84
C THR A 171 -1.19 22.37 13.49
N PHE A 172 -1.77 23.33 12.76
CA PHE A 172 -1.10 24.53 12.30
C PHE A 172 -1.83 25.77 12.75
N ASP A 173 -1.06 26.78 13.19
CA ASP A 173 -1.51 28.13 13.55
C ASP A 173 -1.30 29.13 12.40
N PHE A 174 -1.32 28.62 11.17
CA PHE A 174 -1.35 29.42 9.95
C PHE A 174 -2.51 28.92 9.07
N PRO A 175 -3.04 29.77 8.18
CA PRO A 175 -4.18 29.41 7.33
C PRO A 175 -3.94 28.13 6.52
N VAL A 176 -4.87 27.17 6.64
CA VAL A 176 -4.95 25.97 5.79
C VAL A 176 -6.40 25.84 5.29
N PRO A 177 -6.65 25.66 3.99
CA PRO A 177 -8.02 25.60 3.47
C PRO A 177 -8.84 24.50 4.14
N ALA A 178 -10.05 24.80 4.61
CA ALA A 178 -10.95 23.81 5.20
C ALA A 178 -11.24 22.66 4.23
N GLY A 179 -11.43 22.97 2.95
CA GLY A 179 -11.62 21.98 1.88
C GLY A 179 -10.45 21.01 1.73
N TYR A 180 -9.22 21.36 2.14
CA TYR A 180 -8.10 20.43 2.14
C TYR A 180 -8.24 19.36 3.25
N VAL A 181 -8.80 19.73 4.41
CA VAL A 181 -9.11 18.77 5.49
C VAL A 181 -10.21 17.81 5.06
N ILE A 182 -11.28 18.35 4.44
CA ILE A 182 -12.38 17.54 3.87
C ILE A 182 -11.85 16.60 2.79
N TYR A 183 -10.98 17.09 1.89
CA TYR A 183 -10.29 16.26 0.90
C TYR A 183 -9.52 15.11 1.58
N ARG A 184 -8.74 15.40 2.63
CA ARG A 184 -8.00 14.35 3.37
C ARG A 184 -8.92 13.32 3.99
N MET A 185 -10.04 13.74 4.59
CA MET A 185 -11.03 12.81 5.15
C MET A 185 -11.57 11.85 4.09
N ILE A 186 -12.03 12.38 2.96
CA ILE A 186 -12.57 11.59 1.84
C ILE A 186 -11.48 10.68 1.25
N HIS A 187 -10.29 11.23 1.00
CA HIS A 187 -9.19 10.51 0.38
C HIS A 187 -8.68 9.35 1.25
N TYR A 188 -8.41 9.60 2.53
CA TYR A 188 -7.89 8.55 3.42
C TYR A 188 -8.95 7.51 3.76
N TYR A 189 -10.22 7.91 3.84
CA TYR A 189 -11.27 6.95 4.09
C TYR A 189 -11.57 6.14 2.83
N ILE A 190 -11.99 6.75 1.73
CA ILE A 190 -12.51 6.06 0.54
C ILE A 190 -11.39 5.54 -0.38
N ASP A 191 -10.41 6.38 -0.71
CA ASP A 191 -9.47 6.06 -1.80
C ASP A 191 -8.32 5.12 -1.37
N CYS A 192 -8.13 4.92 -0.06
CA CYS A 192 -7.06 4.07 0.46
C CYS A 192 -7.45 2.59 0.62
N ARG A 193 -8.74 2.23 0.56
CA ARG A 193 -9.20 0.83 0.66
C ARG A 193 -10.31 0.49 -0.33
N ASN A 194 -10.13 -0.58 -1.11
CA ASN A 194 -11.08 -0.97 -2.17
C ASN A 194 -12.49 -1.31 -1.65
N ILE A 195 -12.63 -1.87 -0.44
CA ILE A 195 -13.95 -2.19 0.13
C ILE A 195 -14.86 -0.94 0.27
N ARG A 196 -14.25 0.24 0.35
CA ARG A 196 -14.93 1.53 0.52
C ARG A 196 -15.27 2.19 -0.81
N SER A 197 -14.87 1.60 -1.96
CA SER A 197 -15.10 2.19 -3.29
C SER A 197 -16.59 2.33 -3.63
N VAL A 198 -17.46 1.55 -2.98
CA VAL A 198 -18.92 1.67 -3.11
C VAL A 198 -19.43 3.06 -2.73
N LEU A 199 -18.70 3.80 -1.88
CA LEU A 199 -19.05 5.18 -1.50
C LEU A 199 -18.70 6.20 -2.58
N LYS A 200 -17.95 5.84 -3.63
CA LYS A 200 -17.61 6.75 -4.74
C LYS A 200 -18.85 7.18 -5.53
N SER A 201 -19.89 6.35 -5.60
CA SER A 201 -21.15 6.68 -6.28
C SER A 201 -21.90 7.86 -5.66
N TYR A 202 -21.61 8.22 -4.41
CA TYR A 202 -22.24 9.34 -3.70
C TYR A 202 -21.56 10.69 -4.02
N ASN A 203 -20.51 10.71 -4.84
CA ASN A 203 -19.85 11.93 -5.33
C ASN A 203 -19.53 12.97 -4.23
N LEU A 204 -19.06 12.51 -3.06
CA LEU A 204 -18.83 13.37 -1.90
C LEU A 204 -17.85 14.52 -2.19
N TYR A 205 -16.87 14.34 -3.08
CA TYR A 205 -16.01 15.45 -3.48
C TYR A 205 -16.80 16.61 -4.11
N GLU A 206 -17.76 16.31 -4.99
CA GLU A 206 -18.59 17.31 -5.65
C GLU A 206 -19.57 17.97 -4.66
N GLU A 207 -20.18 17.18 -3.75
CA GLU A 207 -21.08 17.70 -2.71
C GLU A 207 -20.38 18.77 -1.83
N PHE A 208 -19.10 18.58 -1.55
CA PHE A 208 -18.28 19.51 -0.76
C PHE A 208 -17.49 20.50 -1.64
N GLN A 209 -17.91 20.71 -2.90
CA GLN A 209 -17.35 21.69 -3.84
C GLN A 209 -15.87 21.49 -4.17
N ILE A 210 -15.38 20.24 -4.09
CA ILE A 210 -14.00 19.86 -4.43
C ILE A 210 -13.95 19.34 -5.87
N THR A 211 -13.80 20.28 -6.81
CA THR A 211 -13.70 19.97 -8.24
C THR A 211 -12.47 19.11 -8.56
N PRO A 212 -12.44 18.38 -9.69
CA PRO A 212 -11.29 17.58 -10.09
C PRO A 212 -9.96 18.36 -10.14
N GLU A 213 -9.99 19.63 -10.56
CA GLU A 213 -8.83 20.53 -10.58
C GLU A 213 -8.34 20.82 -9.16
N LEU A 214 -9.28 21.07 -8.24
CA LEU A 214 -8.98 21.29 -6.83
C LEU A 214 -8.47 20.01 -6.16
N GLN A 215 -9.02 18.83 -6.49
CA GLN A 215 -8.49 17.54 -6.04
C GLN A 215 -7.04 17.33 -6.49
N ASN A 216 -6.70 17.64 -7.75
CA ASN A 216 -5.32 17.55 -8.22
C ASN A 216 -4.40 18.53 -7.49
N THR A 217 -4.90 19.72 -7.15
CA THR A 217 -4.19 20.73 -6.37
C THR A 217 -3.93 20.24 -4.94
N TYR A 218 -4.96 19.72 -4.26
CA TYR A 218 -4.83 19.12 -2.93
C TYR A 218 -3.94 17.88 -2.93
N LYS A 219 -3.95 17.07 -3.99
CA LYS A 219 -3.01 15.95 -4.15
C LYS A 219 -1.55 16.42 -4.24
N LYS A 220 -1.28 17.57 -4.85
CA LYS A 220 0.07 18.16 -4.88
C LYS A 220 0.45 18.71 -3.51
N MET A 221 -0.48 19.36 -2.81
CA MET A 221 -0.29 19.80 -1.43
C MET A 221 0.01 18.62 -0.50
N GLU A 222 -0.70 17.50 -0.64
CA GLU A 222 -0.45 16.28 0.12
C GLU A 222 0.95 15.74 -0.12
N LYS A 223 1.40 15.68 -1.39
CA LYS A 223 2.77 15.27 -1.71
C LYS A 223 3.81 16.17 -1.07
N ALA A 224 3.60 17.49 -1.08
CA ALA A 224 4.49 18.45 -0.45
C ALA A 224 4.52 18.25 1.09
N PHE A 225 3.35 18.05 1.69
CA PHE A 225 3.24 17.77 3.12
C PHE A 225 3.95 16.46 3.52
N GLN A 226 3.77 15.39 2.76
CA GLN A 226 4.48 14.13 2.99
C GLN A 226 6.01 14.32 2.88
N ALA A 227 6.48 15.09 1.89
CA ALA A 227 7.90 15.44 1.76
C ALA A 227 8.41 16.32 2.91
N TYR A 228 7.57 17.23 3.44
CA TYR A 228 7.88 18.03 4.62
C TYR A 228 8.05 17.15 5.87
N ILE A 229 7.18 16.16 6.06
CA ILE A 229 7.28 15.21 7.18
C ILE A 229 8.57 14.39 7.09
N THR A 230 8.86 13.80 5.94
CA THR A 230 10.02 12.91 5.77
C THR A 230 11.34 13.69 5.70
N GLY A 231 11.31 14.92 5.18
CA GLY A 231 12.48 15.77 5.02
C GLY A 231 13.57 15.07 4.19
N LYS A 232 14.79 15.00 4.73
CA LYS A 232 15.90 14.24 4.13
C LYS A 232 15.91 12.75 4.50
N HIS A 233 15.04 12.32 5.42
CA HIS A 233 14.92 10.89 5.74
C HIS A 233 14.16 10.23 4.60
N VAL A 234 14.84 9.30 3.95
CA VAL A 234 14.23 8.37 3.01
C VAL A 234 13.46 7.36 3.87
N PRO A 235 12.12 7.33 3.86
CA PRO A 235 11.36 6.35 4.63
C PRO A 235 11.82 4.94 4.29
N MET A 236 11.66 3.96 5.18
CA MET A 236 12.15 2.59 4.93
C MET A 236 11.65 2.03 3.59
N ARG A 237 10.39 2.32 3.23
CA ARG A 237 9.78 2.01 1.92
C ARG A 237 10.59 2.53 0.71
N GLU A 238 11.29 3.65 0.86
CA GLU A 238 12.14 4.24 -0.17
C GLU A 238 13.60 3.75 -0.05
N MET A 239 14.11 3.41 1.15
CA MET A 239 15.43 2.78 1.33
C MET A 239 15.48 1.33 0.82
N PHE A 240 14.34 0.62 0.83
CA PHE A 240 14.20 -0.67 0.15
C PHE A 240 14.52 -0.58 -1.36
N ARG A 241 14.45 0.61 -1.99
CA ARG A 241 14.91 0.82 -3.37
C ARG A 241 16.43 0.85 -3.51
N SER A 242 17.15 1.23 -2.44
CA SER A 242 18.59 1.50 -2.45
C SER A 242 19.41 0.34 -1.91
N ILE A 243 18.87 -0.40 -0.94
CA ILE A 243 19.55 -1.51 -0.25
C ILE A 243 19.20 -2.85 -0.90
N THR A 244 18.08 -2.92 -1.63
CA THR A 244 17.71 -4.07 -2.44
C THR A 244 17.57 -3.60 -3.90
N PRO A 245 18.43 -4.03 -4.82
CA PRO A 245 18.18 -3.79 -6.24
C PRO A 245 16.91 -4.56 -6.61
N GLY A 246 15.78 -3.87 -6.78
CA GLY A 246 14.54 -4.47 -7.27
C GLY A 246 13.30 -4.42 -6.38
N VAL A 247 12.97 -3.29 -5.75
CA VAL A 247 11.58 -3.05 -5.29
C VAL A 247 11.05 -1.78 -5.93
N GLY A 248 10.42 -1.96 -7.10
CA GLY A 248 9.63 -0.93 -7.78
C GLY A 248 8.36 -0.57 -7.00
N ARG A 249 7.72 0.54 -7.38
CA ARG A 249 6.40 0.94 -6.87
C ARG A 249 5.43 -0.26 -6.94
N MET A 250 4.79 -0.61 -5.81
CA MET A 250 3.46 -1.21 -5.89
C MET A 250 2.49 -0.09 -6.28
N ASP A 251 2.24 0.02 -7.57
CA ASP A 251 1.08 0.74 -8.06
C ASP A 251 -0.17 -0.04 -7.63
N PHE A 252 -0.79 0.31 -6.51
CA PHE A 252 -2.14 -0.16 -6.19
C PHE A 252 -3.15 0.57 -7.09
N LEU A 253 -3.18 0.19 -8.35
CA LEU A 253 -4.10 0.69 -9.38
C LEU A 253 -4.55 -0.50 -10.23
N LYS A 254 -5.88 -0.74 -10.22
CA LYS A 254 -6.67 -1.88 -10.75
C LYS A 254 -6.75 -3.09 -9.81
N GLU A 255 -7.95 -3.62 -9.65
CA GLU A 255 -8.13 -5.00 -9.18
C GLU A 255 -7.39 -5.90 -10.18
N GLU A 256 -6.20 -6.37 -9.82
CA GLU A 256 -5.51 -7.34 -10.65
C GLU A 256 -6.31 -8.64 -10.63
N ARG A 257 -6.60 -9.15 -11.83
CA ARG A 257 -7.34 -10.39 -12.02
C ARG A 257 -6.41 -11.38 -12.69
N LEU A 258 -6.43 -12.61 -12.20
CA LEU A 258 -5.91 -13.73 -12.97
C LEU A 258 -6.96 -14.05 -14.03
N GLN A 259 -6.62 -13.80 -15.30
CA GLN A 259 -7.47 -14.18 -16.42
C GLN A 259 -7.04 -15.55 -16.93
N VAL A 260 -8.01 -16.45 -17.10
CA VAL A 260 -7.80 -17.82 -17.55
C VAL A 260 -8.47 -17.98 -18.90
N TYR A 261 -7.68 -18.29 -19.92
CA TYR A 261 -8.14 -18.51 -21.29
C TYR A 261 -8.24 -20.00 -21.59
N TYR A 262 -9.34 -20.40 -22.22
CA TYR A 262 -9.50 -21.75 -22.76
C TYR A 262 -9.30 -21.79 -24.26
N SER A 263 -8.63 -22.82 -24.75
CA SER A 263 -8.60 -23.16 -26.17
C SER A 263 -9.18 -24.54 -26.42
N PHE A 264 -10.11 -24.61 -27.36
CA PHE A 264 -10.70 -25.85 -27.90
C PHE A 264 -9.99 -26.31 -29.19
N GLY A 265 -9.05 -25.50 -29.72
CA GLY A 265 -8.38 -25.69 -31.00
C GLY A 265 -6.89 -25.28 -30.96
N GLU A 266 -6.41 -24.57 -31.98
CA GLU A 266 -5.04 -24.03 -32.02
C GLU A 266 -4.92 -22.61 -31.45
N THR A 267 -6.02 -21.85 -31.43
CA THR A 267 -6.07 -20.43 -31.01
C THR A 267 -6.91 -20.25 -29.74
N TYR A 268 -6.66 -19.15 -29.02
CA TYR A 268 -7.48 -18.70 -27.88
C TYR A 268 -8.58 -17.76 -28.38
N CYS A 269 -9.78 -17.83 -27.80
CA CYS A 269 -10.88 -16.92 -28.09
C CYS A 269 -11.19 -16.09 -26.83
N GLU A 270 -11.36 -14.77 -26.98
CA GLU A 270 -11.63 -13.86 -25.84
C GLU A 270 -12.96 -14.14 -25.14
N GLU A 271 -13.94 -14.71 -25.86
CA GLU A 271 -15.24 -15.12 -25.30
C GLU A 271 -15.12 -16.28 -24.29
N ASN A 272 -13.99 -16.99 -24.29
CA ASN A 272 -13.75 -18.16 -23.45
C ASN A 272 -12.77 -17.85 -22.31
N THR A 273 -13.12 -16.85 -21.49
CA THR A 273 -12.29 -16.40 -20.36
C THR A 273 -13.01 -16.46 -19.03
N LEU A 274 -12.28 -16.81 -17.98
CA LEU A 274 -12.71 -16.63 -16.60
C LEU A 274 -11.74 -15.72 -15.86
N ASN A 275 -12.30 -14.85 -15.03
CA ASN A 275 -11.52 -13.90 -14.23
C ASN A 275 -11.61 -14.28 -12.76
N TYR A 276 -10.45 -14.36 -12.12
CA TYR A 276 -10.33 -14.62 -10.69
C TYR A 276 -9.66 -13.44 -9.99
N PRO A 277 -10.22 -12.92 -8.89
CA PRO A 277 -9.61 -11.81 -8.17
C PRO A 277 -8.30 -12.24 -7.51
N ILE A 278 -7.26 -11.42 -7.65
CA ILE A 278 -6.00 -11.58 -6.91
C ILE A 278 -6.14 -10.80 -5.60
N LYS A 279 -5.98 -11.48 -4.46
CA LYS A 279 -6.07 -10.88 -3.12
C LYS A 279 -4.71 -10.93 -2.46
N GLU A 280 -4.21 -9.78 -2.00
CA GLU A 280 -2.90 -9.68 -1.33
C GLU A 280 -1.76 -10.34 -2.13
N ASN A 281 -1.70 -10.10 -3.45
CA ASN A 281 -0.73 -10.70 -4.37
C ASN A 281 -0.83 -12.24 -4.47
N LYS A 282 -1.94 -12.84 -4.07
CA LYS A 282 -2.15 -14.29 -4.09
C LYS A 282 -3.46 -14.63 -4.76
N VAL A 283 -3.45 -15.74 -5.48
CA VAL A 283 -4.65 -16.35 -6.05
C VAL A 283 -4.61 -17.84 -5.76
N ALA A 284 -5.72 -18.36 -5.23
CA ALA A 284 -5.90 -19.77 -4.90
C ALA A 284 -7.30 -20.19 -5.37
N VAL A 285 -7.37 -20.81 -6.54
CA VAL A 285 -8.64 -21.10 -7.22
C VAL A 285 -8.63 -22.50 -7.81
N THR A 286 -9.81 -23.10 -7.87
CA THR A 286 -10.04 -24.34 -8.64
C THR A 286 -10.84 -23.98 -9.87
N VAL A 287 -10.17 -24.03 -11.02
CA VAL A 287 -10.76 -23.75 -12.32
C VAL A 287 -11.52 -24.99 -12.78
N VAL A 288 -12.82 -24.85 -13.02
CA VAL A 288 -13.65 -25.90 -13.63
C VAL A 288 -13.49 -25.80 -15.14
N LEU A 289 -13.07 -26.90 -15.76
CA LEU A 289 -12.75 -26.96 -17.19
C LEU A 289 -13.99 -27.39 -17.98
N PRO A 290 -14.41 -26.60 -18.98
CA PRO A 290 -15.41 -27.04 -19.95
C PRO A 290 -15.02 -28.33 -20.67
N GLU A 291 -16.00 -29.03 -21.24
CA GLU A 291 -15.73 -30.21 -22.07
C GLU A 291 -14.91 -29.84 -23.31
N ASN A 292 -13.96 -30.71 -23.68
CA ASN A 292 -13.10 -30.57 -24.87
C ASN A 292 -12.05 -29.44 -24.85
N VAL A 293 -11.73 -28.84 -23.70
CA VAL A 293 -10.58 -27.92 -23.60
C VAL A 293 -9.28 -28.67 -23.86
N ARG A 294 -8.44 -28.12 -24.74
CA ARG A 294 -7.12 -28.68 -25.11
C ARG A 294 -5.97 -27.96 -24.43
N LYS A 295 -6.02 -26.63 -24.37
CA LYS A 295 -4.97 -25.79 -23.77
C LYS A 295 -5.54 -24.72 -22.87
N ILE A 296 -4.76 -24.34 -21.86
CA ILE A 296 -5.04 -23.24 -20.95
C ILE A 296 -3.90 -22.24 -21.02
N ARG A 297 -4.25 -20.96 -20.98
CA ARG A 297 -3.33 -19.84 -20.77
C ARG A 297 -3.74 -19.08 -19.51
N LEU A 298 -2.77 -18.71 -18.70
CA LEU A 298 -2.95 -17.97 -17.44
C LEU A 298 -2.28 -16.61 -17.57
N ASP A 299 -3.05 -15.55 -17.38
CA ASP A 299 -2.59 -14.17 -17.51
C ASP A 299 -2.64 -13.48 -16.13
N PRO A 300 -1.48 -13.35 -15.46
CA PRO A 300 -1.36 -12.81 -14.11
C PRO A 300 -1.34 -11.27 -14.14
N GLY A 301 -2.51 -10.66 -14.36
CA GLY A 301 -2.71 -9.21 -14.39
C GLY A 301 -2.28 -8.53 -15.71
N ASP A 302 -2.30 -7.20 -15.71
CA ASP A 302 -2.09 -6.37 -16.93
C ASP A 302 -0.66 -5.79 -17.03
N LYS A 303 0.18 -6.00 -16.02
CA LYS A 303 1.52 -5.38 -15.90
C LYS A 303 2.61 -6.42 -15.75
N ALA A 304 3.84 -6.06 -16.13
CA ALA A 304 5.03 -6.88 -15.88
C ALA A 304 5.10 -7.36 -14.42
N CYS A 305 5.37 -8.65 -14.23
CA CYS A 305 5.25 -9.28 -12.92
C CYS A 305 6.24 -10.43 -12.69
N ALA A 306 6.45 -10.74 -11.41
CA ALA A 306 7.11 -11.94 -10.94
C ALA A 306 6.07 -12.89 -10.33
N VAL A 307 6.03 -14.13 -10.82
CA VAL A 307 5.04 -15.15 -10.41
C VAL A 307 5.74 -16.32 -9.74
N LYS A 308 5.22 -16.73 -8.58
CA LYS A 308 5.60 -17.99 -7.93
C LYS A 308 4.40 -18.93 -7.94
N ILE A 309 4.52 -20.02 -8.70
CA ILE A 309 3.51 -21.08 -8.71
C ILE A 309 3.72 -21.96 -7.47
N ARG A 310 2.76 -21.96 -6.56
CA ARG A 310 2.72 -22.87 -5.40
C ARG A 310 2.09 -24.21 -5.78
N THR A 311 0.98 -24.15 -6.50
CA THR A 311 0.23 -25.32 -6.95
C THR A 311 -0.28 -25.09 -8.36
N LEU A 312 0.04 -25.99 -9.29
CA LEU A 312 -0.60 -26.04 -10.61
C LEU A 312 -0.83 -27.53 -10.94
N MET A 313 -2.03 -28.03 -10.69
CA MET A 313 -2.32 -29.47 -10.79
C MET A 313 -3.71 -29.77 -11.30
N PHE A 314 -3.80 -30.66 -12.29
CA PHE A 314 -5.07 -31.25 -12.71
C PHE A 314 -5.56 -32.27 -11.69
N LYS A 315 -6.88 -32.34 -11.48
CA LYS A 315 -7.49 -33.31 -10.58
C LYS A 315 -7.07 -34.74 -10.94
N GLY A 316 -6.55 -35.47 -9.96
CA GLY A 316 -6.11 -36.87 -10.13
C GLY A 316 -4.74 -37.05 -10.81
N LYS A 317 -4.00 -35.98 -11.11
CA LYS A 317 -2.63 -36.05 -11.62
C LYS A 317 -1.62 -35.76 -10.51
N LYS A 318 -0.49 -36.46 -10.54
CA LYS A 318 0.62 -36.32 -9.56
C LYS A 318 1.75 -35.40 -10.01
N LYS A 319 1.78 -35.01 -11.29
CA LYS A 319 2.81 -34.16 -11.89
C LYS A 319 2.21 -32.82 -12.30
N GLN A 320 2.92 -31.74 -12.02
CA GLN A 320 2.62 -30.41 -12.55
C GLN A 320 2.72 -30.41 -14.09
N PRO A 321 1.79 -29.76 -14.81
CA PRO A 321 1.85 -29.68 -16.27
C PRO A 321 3.03 -28.79 -16.70
N ASP A 322 3.55 -29.09 -17.89
CA ASP A 322 4.54 -28.24 -18.55
C ASP A 322 3.85 -26.97 -19.08
N PHE A 323 4.58 -25.86 -19.07
CA PHE A 323 4.12 -24.54 -19.53
C PHE A 323 5.26 -23.76 -20.18
N GLN A 324 4.91 -22.71 -20.90
CA GLN A 324 5.83 -21.79 -21.56
C GLN A 324 5.60 -20.38 -21.03
N VAL A 325 6.67 -19.58 -21.02
CA VAL A 325 6.61 -18.19 -20.59
C VAL A 325 7.17 -17.31 -21.72
N PRO A 326 6.33 -16.92 -22.68
CA PRO A 326 6.75 -16.07 -23.78
C PRO A 326 7.39 -14.78 -23.25
N GLU A 327 8.61 -14.50 -23.70
CA GLU A 327 9.36 -13.29 -23.31
C GLU A 327 9.62 -13.14 -21.79
N GLY A 328 9.54 -14.25 -21.05
CA GLY A 328 9.95 -14.33 -19.65
C GLY A 328 11.13 -15.26 -19.42
N THR A 329 11.51 -15.42 -18.16
CA THR A 329 12.50 -16.41 -17.71
C THR A 329 12.09 -17.02 -16.37
N THR A 330 12.65 -18.18 -16.03
CA THR A 330 12.44 -18.82 -14.73
C THR A 330 13.75 -18.88 -13.97
N LEU A 331 13.79 -18.28 -12.78
CA LEU A 331 14.98 -18.21 -11.94
C LEU A 331 14.59 -18.45 -10.47
N GLY A 332 15.27 -19.39 -9.80
CA GLY A 332 15.05 -19.65 -8.37
C GLY A 332 13.62 -20.07 -8.00
N GLY A 333 12.89 -20.71 -8.91
CA GLY A 333 11.48 -21.09 -8.71
C GLY A 333 10.47 -19.95 -8.92
N TRP A 334 10.94 -18.78 -9.38
CA TRP A 334 10.12 -17.64 -9.79
C TRP A 334 10.11 -17.50 -11.30
N ILE A 335 8.98 -17.04 -11.84
CA ILE A 335 8.79 -16.73 -13.25
C ILE A 335 8.77 -15.21 -13.38
N TYR A 336 9.64 -14.64 -14.21
CA TYR A 336 9.73 -13.20 -14.42
C TYR A 336 9.27 -12.86 -15.85
N ILE A 337 8.26 -12.00 -15.97
CA ILE A 337 7.66 -11.61 -17.25
C ILE A 337 7.74 -10.08 -17.39
N GLY A 338 8.52 -9.61 -18.35
CA GLY A 338 8.90 -8.20 -18.48
C GLY A 338 8.05 -7.37 -19.43
N LYS A 339 7.00 -7.95 -20.01
CA LYS A 339 6.05 -7.27 -20.89
C LYS A 339 4.79 -6.88 -20.12
N ASP A 340 4.09 -5.88 -20.63
CA ASP A 340 2.70 -5.63 -20.27
C ASP A 340 1.84 -6.78 -20.85
N ASP A 341 0.72 -7.09 -20.19
CA ASP A 341 -0.09 -8.30 -20.43
C ASP A 341 0.75 -9.60 -20.32
N PRO A 342 1.29 -9.90 -19.12
CA PRO A 342 2.04 -11.14 -18.89
C PRO A 342 1.18 -12.37 -19.19
N ASN A 343 1.80 -13.41 -19.74
CA ASN A 343 1.11 -14.67 -20.01
C ASN A 343 1.98 -15.90 -19.72
N ILE A 344 1.34 -16.92 -19.14
CA ILE A 344 1.86 -18.27 -18.97
C ILE A 344 1.04 -19.16 -19.89
N ASP A 345 1.67 -19.67 -20.93
CA ASP A 345 1.02 -20.33 -22.06
C ASP A 345 1.39 -21.83 -22.12
N GLY A 346 0.75 -22.58 -23.01
CA GLY A 346 1.14 -23.95 -23.36
C GLY A 346 0.74 -25.00 -22.32
N ILE A 347 -0.16 -24.70 -21.38
CA ILE A 347 -0.63 -25.67 -20.39
C ILE A 347 -1.59 -26.66 -21.07
N GLN A 348 -1.10 -27.85 -21.39
CA GLN A 348 -1.88 -28.90 -22.05
C GLN A 348 -2.84 -29.57 -21.06
N VAL A 349 -4.11 -29.68 -21.43
CA VAL A 349 -5.14 -30.34 -20.63
C VAL A 349 -5.17 -31.84 -20.94
N PRO A 350 -4.88 -32.74 -19.97
CA PRO A 350 -4.97 -34.16 -20.21
C PRO A 350 -6.43 -34.60 -20.42
N LYS A 351 -6.65 -35.56 -21.33
CA LYS A 351 -8.00 -36.12 -21.59
C LYS A 351 -8.69 -36.57 -20.30
N GLY A 352 -9.96 -36.18 -20.14
CA GLY A 352 -10.80 -36.53 -18.99
C GLY A 352 -10.57 -35.69 -17.72
N CYS A 353 -9.72 -34.67 -17.74
CA CYS A 353 -9.57 -33.75 -16.62
C CYS A 353 -10.67 -32.68 -16.64
N THR A 354 -11.37 -32.52 -15.52
CA THR A 354 -12.48 -31.56 -15.38
C THR A 354 -12.13 -30.36 -14.51
N GLN A 355 -11.00 -30.39 -13.79
CA GLN A 355 -10.60 -29.34 -12.85
C GLN A 355 -9.08 -29.15 -12.83
N LEU A 356 -8.66 -27.88 -12.74
CA LEU A 356 -7.28 -27.45 -12.53
C LEU A 356 -7.20 -26.60 -11.26
N ARG A 357 -6.39 -27.03 -10.28
CA ARG A 357 -6.09 -26.23 -9.09
C ARG A 357 -4.90 -25.32 -9.38
N VAL A 358 -5.10 -24.02 -9.16
CA VAL A 358 -4.12 -22.97 -9.40
C VAL A 358 -3.91 -22.19 -8.10
N GLU A 359 -2.68 -22.21 -7.60
CA GLU A 359 -2.25 -21.38 -6.47
C GLU A 359 -0.94 -20.70 -6.85
N MET A 360 -0.95 -19.37 -6.87
CA MET A 360 0.25 -18.60 -7.19
C MET A 360 0.32 -17.29 -6.41
N GLU A 361 1.54 -16.81 -6.27
CA GLU A 361 1.85 -15.46 -5.76
C GLU A 361 2.29 -14.62 -6.95
N ILE A 362 1.67 -13.46 -7.14
CA ILE A 362 1.89 -12.56 -8.28
C ILE A 362 2.33 -11.21 -7.73
N HIS A 363 3.54 -10.79 -8.06
CA HIS A 363 4.10 -9.54 -7.59
C HIS A 363 4.35 -8.60 -8.77
N PRO A 364 3.71 -7.42 -8.82
CA PRO A 364 4.02 -6.40 -9.80
C PRO A 364 5.50 -6.00 -9.70
N PHE A 365 6.15 -5.85 -10.84
CA PHE A 365 7.57 -5.53 -10.89
C PHE A 365 7.88 -4.57 -12.04
N ASN A 366 9.00 -3.86 -11.96
CA ASN A 366 9.41 -2.98 -13.06
C ASN A 366 9.76 -3.82 -14.30
N GLY A 367 9.00 -3.65 -15.39
CA GLY A 367 9.22 -4.35 -16.65
C GLY A 367 10.60 -4.11 -17.25
N GLU A 368 11.20 -2.92 -17.08
CA GLU A 368 12.58 -2.65 -17.54
C GLU A 368 13.59 -3.55 -16.83
N CYS A 369 13.50 -3.64 -15.50
CA CYS A 369 14.39 -4.47 -14.71
C CYS A 369 14.22 -5.96 -15.04
N ILE A 370 13.00 -6.44 -15.27
CA ILE A 370 12.79 -7.83 -15.72
C ILE A 370 13.38 -8.05 -17.11
N ARG A 371 13.20 -7.11 -18.05
CA ARG A 371 13.78 -7.25 -19.40
C ARG A 371 15.31 -7.33 -19.36
N GLU A 372 15.96 -6.55 -18.49
CA GLU A 372 17.39 -6.68 -18.23
C GLU A 372 17.75 -8.04 -17.64
N LEU A 373 17.02 -8.49 -16.60
CA LEU A 373 17.23 -9.80 -15.98
C LEU A 373 17.04 -10.95 -16.98
N VAL A 374 16.04 -10.88 -17.85
CA VAL A 374 15.80 -11.85 -18.93
C VAL A 374 16.96 -11.84 -19.93
N ARG A 375 17.45 -10.66 -20.32
CA ARG A 375 18.62 -10.54 -21.22
C ARG A 375 19.87 -11.14 -20.59
N ASP A 376 20.16 -10.82 -19.33
CA ASP A 376 21.36 -11.30 -18.65
C ASP A 376 21.30 -12.80 -18.38
N THR A 377 20.13 -13.33 -18.00
CA THR A 377 19.92 -14.77 -17.85
C THR A 377 20.16 -15.50 -19.18
N ARG A 378 19.63 -14.99 -20.29
CA ARG A 378 19.86 -15.57 -21.62
C ARG A 378 21.33 -15.53 -22.02
N LYS A 379 22.02 -14.41 -21.82
CA LYS A 379 23.47 -14.31 -22.06
C LYS A 379 24.27 -15.31 -21.23
N LEU A 380 23.93 -15.46 -19.95
CA LEU A 380 24.61 -16.39 -19.05
C LEU A 380 24.35 -17.85 -19.45
N GLU A 381 23.13 -18.19 -19.89
CA GLU A 381 22.81 -19.51 -20.43
C GLU A 381 23.59 -19.81 -21.71
N GLU A 382 23.72 -18.84 -22.62
CA GLU A 382 24.53 -18.98 -23.83
C GLU A 382 26.01 -19.17 -23.52
N GLN A 383 26.56 -18.38 -22.59
CA GLN A 383 27.93 -18.54 -22.11
C GLN A 383 28.17 -19.91 -21.48
N ASN A 384 27.25 -20.38 -20.62
CA ASN A 384 27.30 -21.70 -20.03
C ASN A 384 27.24 -22.81 -21.08
N ARG A 385 26.38 -22.68 -22.10
CA ARG A 385 26.32 -23.63 -23.23
C ARG A 385 27.64 -23.65 -24.00
N ARG A 386 28.22 -22.48 -24.27
CA ARG A 386 29.52 -22.36 -24.96
C ARG A 386 30.66 -22.98 -24.15
N GLN A 387 30.71 -22.71 -22.85
CA GLN A 387 31.71 -23.32 -21.96
C GLN A 387 31.54 -24.83 -21.85
N LYS A 388 30.30 -25.34 -21.75
CA LYS A 388 30.03 -26.79 -21.78
C LYS A 388 30.53 -27.44 -23.07
N ARG A 389 30.26 -26.83 -24.23
CA ARG A 389 30.80 -27.32 -25.52
C ARG A 389 32.32 -27.30 -25.56
N LEU A 390 32.96 -26.22 -25.10
CA LEU A 390 34.43 -26.15 -25.02
C LEU A 390 35.02 -27.21 -24.09
N ILE A 391 34.35 -27.51 -22.97
CA ILE A 391 34.74 -28.60 -22.08
C ILE A 391 34.59 -29.95 -22.78
N GLU A 392 33.45 -30.22 -23.44
CA GLU A 392 33.24 -31.45 -24.22
C GLU A 392 34.28 -31.62 -25.33
N ASP A 393 34.57 -30.56 -26.07
CA ASP A 393 35.59 -30.55 -27.13
C ASP A 393 36.99 -30.81 -26.54
N MET A 394 37.33 -30.14 -25.43
CA MET A 394 38.59 -30.36 -24.71
C MET A 394 38.69 -31.81 -24.21
N GLN A 395 37.62 -32.37 -23.65
CA GLN A 395 37.56 -33.76 -23.18
C GLN A 395 37.77 -34.77 -24.32
N ASN A 396 37.42 -34.38 -25.55
CA ASN A 396 37.63 -35.21 -26.73
C ASN A 396 39.06 -35.15 -27.30
N THR A 397 39.89 -34.19 -26.88
CA THR A 397 41.28 -34.06 -27.33
C THR A 397 42.20 -35.18 -26.82
N LYS A 398 43.26 -35.48 -27.59
CA LYS A 398 44.28 -36.47 -27.23
C LYS A 398 45.03 -36.09 -25.95
N VAL A 399 45.28 -34.80 -25.74
CA VAL A 399 46.00 -34.27 -24.57
C VAL A 399 45.22 -34.51 -23.28
N TRP A 400 43.91 -34.24 -23.27
CA TRP A 400 43.08 -34.47 -22.09
C TRP A 400 42.94 -35.96 -21.74
N LYS A 401 42.82 -36.83 -22.75
CA LYS A 401 42.79 -38.29 -22.57
C LYS A 401 44.11 -38.82 -22.00
N LEU A 402 45.25 -38.31 -22.48
CA LEU A 402 46.58 -38.61 -21.93
C LEU A 402 46.73 -38.15 -20.47
N TYR A 403 46.29 -36.93 -20.16
CA TYR A 403 46.30 -36.38 -18.80
C TYR A 403 45.45 -37.23 -17.83
N GLN A 404 44.24 -37.63 -18.23
CA GLN A 404 43.38 -38.53 -17.45
C GLN A 404 44.00 -39.91 -17.22
N SER A 405 44.65 -40.49 -18.24
CA SER A 405 45.37 -41.76 -18.09
C SER A 405 46.58 -41.65 -17.15
N TYR A 406 47.28 -40.52 -17.16
CA TYR A 406 48.39 -40.26 -16.24
C TYR A 406 47.89 -40.05 -14.80
N ARG A 407 46.84 -39.24 -14.61
CA ARG A 407 46.23 -38.99 -13.28
C ARG A 407 45.75 -40.27 -12.62
N LYS A 408 45.07 -41.16 -13.37
CA LYS A 408 44.64 -42.48 -12.88
C LYS A 408 45.79 -43.43 -12.51
N LYS A 409 46.99 -43.25 -13.10
CA LYS A 409 48.18 -44.02 -12.73
C LYS A 409 48.84 -43.48 -11.46
N VAL A 410 48.78 -42.18 -11.23
CA VAL A 410 49.30 -41.52 -10.02
C VAL A 410 48.40 -41.76 -8.82
N GLU A 411 47.07 -41.76 -8.98
CA GLU A 411 46.10 -42.05 -7.90
C GLU A 411 46.02 -43.54 -7.50
N LYS A 412 46.67 -44.45 -8.26
CA LYS A 412 46.73 -45.90 -7.98
C LYS A 412 48.07 -46.35 -7.38
N ARG A 413 49.01 -45.42 -7.17
CA ARG A 413 50.20 -45.61 -6.32
C ARG A 413 49.89 -45.05 -4.95
#